data_AF-Q0AFT8-F1
#
_entry.id   AF-Q0AFT8-F1
#
_cell.length_a   1.000
_cell.length_b   1.000
_cell.length_c   1.000
_cell.angle_alpha   90.00
_cell.angle_beta   90.00
_cell.angle_gamma   90.00
#
_symmetry.space_group_name_H-M   'P 1'
#
loop_
_entity.id
_entity.type
_entity.pdbx_description
1 polymer ?
#
loop_
_entity_poly.entity_id
_entity_poly.type
_entity_poly.pdbx_seq_one_letter_code
_entity_poly.pdbx_strand_id
1 'polypeptide(L)'
;MASLSASTLIIPVENQVRELDAKLLLACVAAERGFPVIIGSRAFIHFEIASLPRGIYLAKSMRSLSNSMFRIIRMLGHEIVAWEEEALVHPPADTYYTLRLSPTTIRNVSHVFAWGQENIDLLQQYPQFPENLPIHLTGNPRGDILRPEIRAYFAAEVERLRNLYGDFILINTNFTDVNPFIPGIGLFVPTKGGDKKSRRGQAGIGMSEEFAEGLWHHKKAILEDFKQLIPALERTFPDVTIVVRPHPSENFRVYHDIAAQCQRVKVTNEGNVIPWLLASKTMVHNGCTTGLEAYALGVPAISYLATFNEYYDYDFQGLPTRLSYQSFNFNELQGTLSRILNGDLGTAGGKERKALIDYYLAAQSDRLACERIIDVLEESGYGQSQPPASSAPTYLTGWALANLKATLTQLNMRRPGPNRLSYHDHRFPEIQVEKIEQKIAQFGSLLNRFDTIKVKQHSRHLFKINN
;
A
#
# COMPACT_ATOMS: atom_id res chain seq x y z
N MET A 1 36.11 0.20 22.60
CA MET A 1 35.47 -0.96 21.96
C MET A 1 34.04 -0.54 21.62
N ALA A 2 33.65 -0.52 20.34
CA ALA A 2 32.24 -0.32 19.99
C ALA A 2 31.46 -1.51 20.54
N SER A 3 30.36 -1.28 21.27
CA SER A 3 29.53 -2.38 21.72
C SER A 3 28.97 -3.12 20.51
N LEU A 4 29.31 -4.40 20.37
CA LEU A 4 28.73 -5.33 19.39
C LEU A 4 27.25 -5.50 19.73
N SER A 5 26.41 -4.64 19.17
CA SER A 5 24.97 -4.70 19.33
C SER A 5 24.34 -4.49 17.97
N ALA A 6 23.43 -5.39 17.60
CA ALA A 6 22.65 -5.28 16.38
C ALA A 6 21.95 -3.92 16.30
N SER A 7 21.84 -3.40 15.08
CA SER A 7 21.08 -2.19 14.80
C SER A 7 19.61 -2.37 15.17
N THR A 8 18.99 -1.36 15.79
CA THR A 8 17.54 -1.37 15.95
C THR A 8 16.88 -1.10 14.59
N LEU A 9 15.99 -1.99 14.14
CA LEU A 9 15.20 -1.78 12.94
C LEU A 9 13.92 -0.99 13.29
N ILE A 10 13.77 0.19 12.71
CA ILE A 10 12.67 1.12 12.96
C ILE A 10 11.72 1.06 11.75
N ILE A 11 10.54 0.47 11.95
CA ILE A 11 9.57 0.15 10.90
C ILE A 11 8.32 1.04 11.04
N PRO A 12 8.26 2.17 10.32
CA PRO A 12 7.08 3.03 10.31
C PRO A 12 5.93 2.44 9.50
N VAL A 13 4.73 2.50 10.07
CA VAL A 13 3.46 2.09 9.47
C VAL A 13 2.58 3.33 9.29
N GLU A 14 2.19 3.66 8.06
CA GLU A 14 1.35 4.85 7.80
C GLU A 14 -0.14 4.54 7.89
N ASN A 15 -0.55 3.38 7.39
CA ASN A 15 -1.93 2.91 7.45
C ASN A 15 -1.94 1.50 8.04
N GLN A 16 -2.62 1.34 9.17
CA GLN A 16 -2.63 0.06 9.89
C GLN A 16 -3.25 -1.05 9.05
N VAL A 17 -4.41 -0.81 8.45
CA VAL A 17 -5.17 -1.80 7.69
C VAL A 17 -4.42 -2.27 6.44
N ARG A 18 -3.63 -1.39 5.80
CA ARG A 18 -2.92 -1.69 4.55
C ARG A 18 -1.49 -2.17 4.73
N GLU A 19 -0.80 -1.73 5.78
CA GLU A 19 0.65 -1.91 5.89
C GLU A 19 1.08 -2.73 7.13
N LEU A 20 0.27 -2.80 8.20
CA LEU A 20 0.72 -3.39 9.47
C LEU A 20 1.08 -4.88 9.34
N ASP A 21 0.21 -5.69 8.73
CA ASP A 21 0.41 -7.15 8.67
C ASP A 21 1.71 -7.52 7.93
N ALA A 22 1.95 -6.89 6.77
CA ALA A 22 3.17 -7.07 5.99
C ALA A 22 4.43 -6.64 6.76
N LYS A 23 4.39 -5.46 7.40
CA LYS A 23 5.52 -4.94 8.17
C LYS A 23 5.76 -5.70 9.48
N LEU A 24 4.71 -6.30 10.05
CA LEU A 24 4.81 -7.16 11.20
C LEU A 24 5.50 -8.49 10.85
N LEU A 25 5.23 -9.07 9.68
CA LEU A 25 5.98 -10.23 9.20
C LEU A 25 7.48 -9.92 9.06
N LEU A 26 7.82 -8.75 8.47
CA LEU A 26 9.22 -8.29 8.42
C LEU A 26 9.82 -8.12 9.82
N ALA A 27 9.06 -7.54 10.75
CA ALA A 27 9.50 -7.39 12.14
C ALA A 27 9.79 -8.73 12.82
N CYS A 28 8.97 -9.75 12.57
CA CYS A 28 9.17 -11.10 13.11
C CYS A 28 10.45 -11.73 12.56
N VAL A 29 10.66 -11.67 11.24
CA VAL A 29 11.87 -12.18 10.59
C VAL A 29 13.12 -11.46 11.10
N ALA A 30 13.07 -10.14 11.24
CA ALA A 30 14.18 -9.36 11.78
C ALA A 30 14.49 -9.71 13.24
N ALA A 31 13.46 -9.80 14.09
CA ALA A 31 13.60 -10.12 15.50
C ALA A 31 14.13 -11.54 15.72
N GLU A 32 13.64 -12.53 14.96
CA GLU A 32 14.13 -13.91 15.00
C GLU A 32 15.64 -13.98 14.69
N ARG A 33 16.11 -13.11 13.78
CA ARG A 33 17.53 -12.94 13.43
C ARG A 33 18.31 -12.00 14.35
N GLY A 34 17.73 -11.63 15.49
CA GLY A 34 18.43 -10.89 16.56
C GLY A 34 18.41 -9.37 16.43
N PHE A 35 17.71 -8.79 15.45
CA PHE A 35 17.50 -7.35 15.38
C PHE A 35 16.46 -6.91 16.43
N PRO A 36 16.76 -5.95 17.32
CA PRO A 36 15.72 -5.27 18.07
C PRO A 36 14.83 -4.48 17.09
N VAL A 37 13.51 -4.61 17.18
CA VAL A 37 12.60 -3.91 16.27
C VAL A 37 11.72 -2.92 17.02
N ILE A 38 11.53 -1.73 16.44
CA ILE A 38 10.52 -0.76 16.85
C ILE A 38 9.57 -0.55 15.67
N ILE A 39 8.31 -0.94 15.84
CA ILE A 39 7.28 -0.84 14.79
C ILE A 39 6.07 -0.06 15.31
N GLY A 40 5.41 0.69 14.43
CA GLY A 40 4.17 1.37 14.79
C GLY A 40 3.85 2.57 13.91
N SER A 41 2.97 3.44 14.39
CA SER A 41 2.53 4.62 13.63
C SER A 41 3.71 5.50 13.23
N ARG A 42 3.86 5.77 11.93
CA ARG A 42 4.94 6.62 11.37
C ARG A 42 5.03 7.97 12.08
N ALA A 43 3.88 8.60 12.35
CA ALA A 43 3.85 9.90 13.01
C ALA A 43 4.44 9.83 14.42
N PHE A 44 4.10 8.79 15.17
CA PHE A 44 4.61 8.59 16.54
C PHE A 44 6.07 8.17 16.55
N ILE A 45 6.53 7.37 15.57
CA ILE A 45 7.96 7.14 15.36
C ILE A 45 8.69 8.48 15.17
N HIS A 46 8.15 9.39 14.36
CA HIS A 46 8.77 10.70 14.14
C HIS A 46 8.78 11.59 15.40
N PHE A 47 7.82 11.42 16.31
CA PHE A 47 7.81 12.14 17.58
C PHE A 47 8.88 11.64 18.53
N GLU A 48 9.16 10.34 18.50
CA GLU A 48 10.06 9.69 19.44
C GLU A 48 11.45 9.42 18.82
N ILE A 49 11.66 9.77 17.54
CA ILE A 49 12.87 9.39 16.78
C ILE A 49 14.18 9.84 17.46
N ALA A 50 14.16 10.97 18.16
CA ALA A 50 15.33 11.48 18.88
C ALA A 50 15.64 10.74 20.18
N SER A 51 14.70 9.91 20.68
CA SER A 51 14.86 9.05 21.85
C SER A 51 14.97 7.56 21.50
N LEU A 52 14.76 7.18 20.23
CA LEU A 52 14.92 5.79 19.81
C LEU A 52 16.41 5.41 19.75
N PRO A 53 16.77 4.14 20.02
CA PRO A 53 18.13 3.67 19.84
C PRO A 53 18.61 3.86 18.40
N ARG A 54 19.89 4.21 18.23
CA ARG A 54 20.52 4.38 16.91
C ARG A 54 20.40 3.08 16.11
N GLY A 55 20.01 3.20 14.84
CA GLY A 55 19.61 2.04 14.04
C GLY A 55 19.17 2.41 12.63
N ILE A 56 18.40 1.54 12.01
CA ILE A 56 17.96 1.66 10.61
C ILE A 56 16.51 2.09 10.55
N TYR A 57 16.22 3.20 9.90
CA TYR A 57 14.86 3.65 9.59
C TYR A 57 14.44 3.14 8.21
N LEU A 58 13.36 2.35 8.17
CA LEU A 58 12.81 1.79 6.93
C LEU A 58 11.79 2.73 6.30
N ALA A 59 12.21 3.51 5.32
CA ALA A 59 11.36 4.46 4.65
C ALA A 59 10.42 3.81 3.64
N LYS A 60 9.14 4.18 3.70
CA LYS A 60 8.10 3.73 2.75
C LYS A 60 8.12 4.44 1.39
N SER A 61 8.84 5.54 1.27
CA SER A 61 8.90 6.37 0.05
C SER A 61 10.06 7.34 0.08
N MET A 62 10.47 7.80 -1.10
CA MET A 62 11.58 8.74 -1.32
C MET A 62 11.09 10.11 -1.82
N ARG A 63 9.89 10.50 -1.40
CA ARG A 63 9.23 11.75 -1.82
C ARG A 63 9.84 12.98 -1.17
N SER A 64 9.76 14.12 -1.85
CA SER A 64 10.22 15.43 -1.36
C SER A 64 9.60 15.84 0.00
N LEU A 65 8.40 15.38 0.30
CA LEU A 65 7.72 15.53 1.60
C LEU A 65 8.55 15.00 2.78
N SER A 66 9.44 14.03 2.53
CA SER A 66 10.30 13.42 3.54
C SER A 66 11.63 14.15 3.74
N ASN A 67 11.99 15.14 2.89
CA ASN A 67 13.29 15.83 2.90
C ASN A 67 13.75 16.25 4.31
N SER A 68 12.90 16.98 5.03
CA SER A 68 13.25 17.48 6.36
C SER A 68 13.41 16.36 7.39
N MET A 69 12.57 15.33 7.34
CA MET A 69 12.68 14.19 8.26
C MET A 69 13.91 13.34 7.97
N PHE A 70 14.22 13.06 6.71
CA PHE A 70 15.40 12.24 6.36
C PHE A 70 16.68 12.93 6.82
N ARG A 71 16.78 14.26 6.63
CA ARG A 71 17.89 15.04 7.17
C ARG A 71 18.00 14.90 8.69
N ILE A 72 16.89 15.07 9.42
CA ILE A 72 16.86 14.93 10.88
C ILE A 72 17.30 13.51 11.31
N ILE A 73 16.77 12.47 10.66
CA ILE A 73 17.07 11.07 10.94
C ILE A 73 18.56 10.77 10.76
N ARG A 74 19.18 11.25 9.66
CA ARG A 74 20.63 11.13 9.44
C ARG A 74 21.45 11.91 10.47
N MET A 75 21.00 13.11 10.88
CA MET A 75 21.68 13.90 11.91
C MET A 75 21.66 13.25 13.29
N LEU A 76 20.64 12.43 13.57
CA LEU A 76 20.54 11.62 14.79
C LEU A 76 21.40 10.34 14.73
N GLY A 77 22.09 10.09 13.61
CA GLY A 77 22.96 8.93 13.42
C GLY A 77 22.23 7.67 12.97
N HIS A 78 20.94 7.75 12.61
CA HIS A 78 20.26 6.61 12.02
C HIS A 78 20.66 6.44 10.55
N GLU A 79 20.63 5.21 10.09
CA GLU A 79 20.70 4.86 8.68
C GLU A 79 19.31 4.85 8.07
N ILE A 80 19.19 5.14 6.76
CA ILE A 80 17.91 5.09 6.06
C ILE A 80 18.01 4.10 4.91
N VAL A 81 17.14 3.09 4.94
CA VAL A 81 16.89 2.20 3.81
C VAL A 81 15.47 2.43 3.32
N ALA A 82 15.16 2.16 2.06
CA ALA A 82 13.86 2.52 1.51
C ALA A 82 13.31 1.50 0.49
N TRP A 83 12.00 1.50 0.35
CA TRP A 83 11.29 1.08 -0.86
C TRP A 83 10.27 2.16 -1.23
N GLU A 84 9.61 2.04 -2.38
CA GLU A 84 8.41 2.83 -2.68
C GLU A 84 7.14 1.97 -2.55
N GLU A 85 6.29 2.31 -1.60
CA GLU A 85 5.09 1.54 -1.21
C GLU A 85 4.07 1.38 -2.35
N GLU A 86 4.09 2.28 -3.33
CA GLU A 86 3.17 2.35 -4.46
C GLU A 86 3.90 2.20 -5.80
N ALA A 87 4.99 1.43 -5.83
CA ALA A 87 5.80 1.21 -7.04
C ALA A 87 5.25 0.16 -8.00
N LEU A 88 4.34 -0.74 -7.57
CA LEU A 88 3.80 -1.79 -8.45
C LEU A 88 2.87 -1.28 -9.55
N VAL A 89 2.10 -0.24 -9.27
CA VAL A 89 1.18 0.37 -10.22
C VAL A 89 1.41 1.87 -10.16
N HIS A 90 2.07 2.39 -11.20
CA HIS A 90 2.61 3.74 -11.18
C HIS A 90 2.36 4.48 -12.50
N PRO A 91 2.39 5.82 -12.49
CA PRO A 91 2.35 6.62 -13.70
C PRO A 91 3.56 6.44 -14.61
N PRO A 92 3.48 6.88 -15.88
CA PRO A 92 4.65 6.96 -16.76
C PRO A 92 5.84 7.61 -16.06
N ALA A 93 7.04 7.20 -16.43
CA ALA A 93 8.30 7.49 -15.74
C ALA A 93 8.43 8.97 -15.28
N ASP A 94 8.25 9.94 -16.18
CA ASP A 94 8.39 11.36 -15.86
C ASP A 94 7.44 11.84 -14.75
N THR A 95 6.20 11.35 -14.79
CA THR A 95 5.19 11.65 -13.77
C THR A 95 5.51 10.89 -12.47
N TYR A 96 5.95 9.64 -12.56
CA TYR A 96 6.39 8.87 -11.38
C TYR A 96 7.54 9.55 -10.66
N TYR A 97 8.59 9.97 -11.37
CA TYR A 97 9.75 10.64 -10.79
C TYR A 97 9.35 11.93 -10.05
N THR A 98 8.48 12.73 -10.67
CA THR A 98 8.00 13.99 -10.08
C THR A 98 7.16 13.77 -8.82
N LEU A 99 6.31 12.73 -8.81
CA LEU A 99 5.40 12.46 -7.70
C LEU A 99 6.03 11.67 -6.55
N ARG A 100 6.93 10.75 -6.87
CA ARG A 100 7.39 9.68 -5.97
C ARG A 100 8.84 9.82 -5.54
N LEU A 101 9.68 10.46 -6.35
CA LEU A 101 11.11 10.59 -6.07
C LEU A 101 11.48 12.03 -5.77
N SER A 102 12.62 12.20 -5.09
CA SER A 102 13.23 13.50 -4.87
C SER A 102 14.74 13.33 -4.83
N PRO A 103 15.49 14.15 -5.60
CA PRO A 103 16.95 14.05 -5.60
C PRO A 103 17.54 14.34 -4.22
N THR A 104 16.87 15.16 -3.41
CA THR A 104 17.32 15.45 -2.04
C THR A 104 17.02 14.31 -1.09
N THR A 105 15.84 13.69 -1.19
CA THR A 105 15.46 12.59 -0.30
C THR A 105 16.29 11.33 -0.59
N ILE A 106 16.43 10.95 -1.87
CA ILE A 106 17.10 9.70 -2.27
C ILE A 106 18.59 9.68 -1.87
N ARG A 107 19.26 10.83 -1.85
CA ARG A 107 20.67 10.95 -1.40
C ARG A 107 20.90 10.63 0.08
N ASN A 108 19.84 10.53 0.88
CA ASN A 108 19.95 10.14 2.29
C ASN A 108 19.76 8.63 2.51
N VAL A 109 19.48 7.88 1.45
CA VAL A 109 19.21 6.43 1.50
C VAL A 109 20.49 5.66 1.20
N SER A 110 20.73 4.55 1.90
CA SER A 110 21.87 3.65 1.68
C SER A 110 21.51 2.38 0.91
N HIS A 111 20.26 1.92 0.99
CA HIS A 111 19.78 0.76 0.23
C HIS A 111 18.35 1.00 -0.27
N VAL A 112 18.10 0.63 -1.52
CA VAL A 112 16.74 0.60 -2.10
C VAL A 112 16.31 -0.84 -2.32
N PHE A 113 15.12 -1.21 -1.83
CA PHE A 113 14.51 -2.52 -2.05
C PHE A 113 13.44 -2.41 -3.13
N ALA A 114 13.61 -3.16 -4.22
CA ALA A 114 12.71 -3.16 -5.36
C ALA A 114 11.68 -4.29 -5.28
N TRP A 115 10.44 -3.99 -5.69
CA TRP A 115 9.34 -4.96 -5.75
C TRP A 115 9.58 -6.08 -6.77
N GLY A 116 10.21 -5.75 -7.90
CA GLY A 116 10.48 -6.64 -9.02
C GLY A 116 11.50 -5.99 -9.96
N GLN A 117 11.86 -6.68 -11.04
CA GLN A 117 12.83 -6.19 -12.01
C GLN A 117 12.33 -4.91 -12.69
N GLU A 118 11.03 -4.80 -12.94
CA GLU A 118 10.44 -3.58 -13.51
C GLU A 118 10.76 -2.34 -12.69
N ASN A 119 10.63 -2.44 -11.37
CA ASN A 119 10.89 -1.32 -10.48
C ASN A 119 12.38 -0.93 -10.48
N ILE A 120 13.30 -1.89 -10.68
CA ILE A 120 14.73 -1.62 -10.87
C ILE A 120 14.94 -0.83 -12.15
N ASP A 121 14.37 -1.31 -13.26
CA ASP A 121 14.53 -0.71 -14.58
C ASP A 121 13.98 0.73 -14.60
N LEU A 122 12.85 0.98 -13.92
CA LEU A 122 12.29 2.30 -13.70
C LEU A 122 13.22 3.20 -12.87
N LEU A 123 13.77 2.69 -11.76
CA LEU A 123 14.65 3.49 -10.89
C LEU A 123 15.98 3.84 -11.56
N GLN A 124 16.54 2.94 -12.37
CA GLN A 124 17.78 3.17 -13.12
C GLN A 124 17.64 4.25 -14.20
N GLN A 125 16.43 4.43 -14.73
CA GLN A 125 16.12 5.48 -15.70
C GLN A 125 15.92 6.86 -15.07
N TYR A 126 15.85 6.97 -13.73
CA TYR A 126 15.69 8.25 -13.07
C TYR A 126 17.00 9.06 -13.18
N PRO A 127 17.02 10.23 -13.86
CA PRO A 127 18.27 10.95 -14.14
C PRO A 127 19.04 11.44 -12.91
N GLN A 128 18.37 11.51 -11.75
CA GLN A 128 18.98 11.94 -10.49
C GLN A 128 19.16 10.79 -9.50
N PHE A 129 19.07 9.55 -9.98
CA PHE A 129 19.40 8.37 -9.19
C PHE A 129 20.90 8.37 -8.85
N PRO A 130 21.30 8.20 -7.58
CA PRO A 130 22.72 8.22 -7.23
C PRO A 130 23.47 7.02 -7.82
N GLU A 131 24.60 7.26 -8.49
CA GLU A 131 25.39 6.23 -9.20
C GLU A 131 25.76 5.01 -8.36
N ASN A 132 26.07 5.22 -7.07
CA ASN A 132 26.53 4.16 -6.15
C ASN A 132 25.46 3.73 -5.14
N LEU A 133 24.18 4.07 -5.34
CA LEU A 133 23.10 3.63 -4.45
C LEU A 133 22.65 2.23 -4.86
N PRO A 134 22.90 1.18 -4.06
CA PRO A 134 22.52 -0.17 -4.44
C PRO A 134 21.00 -0.36 -4.43
N ILE A 135 20.49 -0.98 -5.50
CA ILE A 135 19.10 -1.43 -5.64
C ILE A 135 19.08 -2.96 -5.51
N HIS A 136 18.27 -3.49 -4.60
CA HIS A 136 18.20 -4.91 -4.28
C HIS A 136 16.87 -5.50 -4.73
N LEU A 137 16.92 -6.54 -5.58
CA LEU A 137 15.76 -7.30 -6.01
C LEU A 137 15.29 -8.24 -4.89
N THR A 138 14.59 -7.68 -3.91
CA THR A 138 14.13 -8.42 -2.73
C THR A 138 12.66 -8.79 -2.78
N GLY A 139 11.84 -8.06 -3.55
CA GLY A 139 10.39 -8.09 -3.41
C GLY A 139 9.93 -7.09 -2.36
N ASN A 140 8.72 -7.29 -1.83
CA ASN A 140 8.19 -6.46 -0.76
C ASN A 140 7.40 -7.34 0.23
N PRO A 141 7.40 -7.05 1.55
CA PRO A 141 6.58 -7.76 2.52
C PRO A 141 5.08 -7.80 2.20
N ARG A 142 4.57 -6.82 1.44
CA ARG A 142 3.19 -6.86 0.91
C ARG A 142 2.97 -7.92 -0.16
N GLY A 143 4.02 -8.32 -0.88
CA GLY A 143 4.00 -9.49 -1.76
C GLY A 143 3.97 -10.80 -0.96
N ASP A 144 4.72 -10.87 0.14
CA ASP A 144 4.76 -12.06 1.00
C ASP A 144 3.36 -12.43 1.53
N ILE A 145 2.58 -11.45 1.99
CA ILE A 145 1.22 -11.70 2.52
C ILE A 145 0.20 -12.18 1.47
N LEU A 146 0.55 -12.15 0.18
CA LEU A 146 -0.30 -12.65 -0.92
C LEU A 146 0.02 -14.12 -1.27
N ARG A 147 1.12 -14.67 -0.74
CA ARG A 147 1.60 -16.02 -1.06
C ARG A 147 0.65 -17.11 -0.55
N PRO A 148 0.49 -18.23 -1.29
CA PRO A 148 -0.43 -19.32 -0.93
C PRO A 148 -0.35 -19.80 0.53
N GLU A 149 0.85 -19.98 1.06
CA GLU A 149 1.13 -20.44 2.42
C GLU A 149 0.73 -19.45 3.52
N ILE A 150 0.60 -18.16 3.19
CA ILE A 150 0.18 -17.12 4.15
C ILE A 150 -1.32 -16.83 4.05
N ARG A 151 -2.02 -17.23 2.98
CA ARG A 151 -3.45 -16.90 2.75
C ARG A 151 -4.35 -17.25 3.95
N ALA A 152 -4.07 -18.36 4.63
CA ALA A 152 -4.84 -18.81 5.79
C ALA A 152 -4.74 -17.86 7.01
N TYR A 153 -3.79 -16.91 7.02
CA TYR A 153 -3.73 -15.81 7.99
C TYR A 153 -5.06 -15.04 8.05
N PHE A 154 -5.74 -14.93 6.91
CA PHE A 154 -7.00 -14.22 6.78
C PHE A 154 -8.24 -15.11 6.94
N ALA A 155 -8.09 -16.40 7.24
CA ALA A 155 -9.19 -17.38 7.19
C ALA A 155 -10.40 -16.99 8.05
N ALA A 156 -10.18 -16.56 9.30
CA ALA A 156 -11.27 -16.16 10.19
C ALA A 156 -12.11 -15.00 9.63
N GLU A 157 -11.45 -14.03 9.00
CA GLU A 157 -12.12 -12.88 8.39
C GLU A 157 -12.81 -13.27 7.09
N VAL A 158 -12.19 -14.13 6.28
CA VAL A 158 -12.80 -14.70 5.06
C VAL A 158 -14.09 -15.44 5.39
N GLU A 159 -14.09 -16.29 6.41
CA GLU A 159 -15.29 -17.02 6.84
C GLU A 159 -16.35 -16.08 7.41
N ARG A 160 -15.97 -15.05 8.17
CA ARG A 160 -16.91 -14.01 8.61
C ARG A 160 -17.59 -13.32 7.43
N LEU A 161 -16.84 -12.94 6.41
CA LEU A 161 -17.37 -12.26 5.22
C LEU A 161 -18.29 -13.19 4.41
N ARG A 162 -17.92 -14.46 4.23
CA ARG A 162 -18.78 -15.46 3.56
C ARG A 162 -20.09 -15.68 4.32
N ASN A 163 -20.04 -15.77 5.64
CA ASN A 163 -21.26 -15.89 6.46
C ASN A 163 -22.16 -14.66 6.37
N LEU A 164 -21.57 -13.46 6.21
CA LEU A 164 -22.32 -12.20 6.16
C LEU A 164 -22.94 -11.92 4.78
N TYR A 165 -22.24 -12.24 3.69
CA TYR A 165 -22.64 -11.86 2.33
C TYR A 165 -23.03 -13.03 1.43
N GLY A 166 -22.78 -14.27 1.85
CA GLY A 166 -22.94 -15.46 1.01
C GLY A 166 -21.98 -15.43 -0.18
N ASP A 167 -22.45 -15.90 -1.32
CA ASP A 167 -21.74 -15.74 -2.59
C ASP A 167 -21.90 -14.31 -3.10
N PHE A 168 -20.78 -13.64 -3.38
CA PHE A 168 -20.81 -12.24 -3.84
C PHE A 168 -19.78 -11.92 -4.92
N ILE A 169 -20.14 -10.94 -5.76
CA ILE A 169 -19.25 -10.24 -6.69
C ILE A 169 -18.74 -8.99 -5.99
N LEU A 170 -17.42 -8.82 -5.97
CA LEU A 170 -16.78 -7.63 -5.42
C LEU A 170 -16.56 -6.59 -6.52
N ILE A 171 -16.96 -5.34 -6.29
CA ILE A 171 -16.69 -4.20 -7.17
C ILE A 171 -15.73 -3.27 -6.43
N ASN A 172 -14.47 -3.23 -6.84
CA ASN A 172 -13.49 -2.30 -6.29
C ASN A 172 -13.36 -1.08 -7.19
N THR A 173 -13.50 0.11 -6.62
CA THR A 173 -13.37 1.38 -7.35
C THR A 173 -12.10 2.14 -6.94
N ASN A 174 -11.62 3.01 -7.84
CA ASN A 174 -10.46 3.86 -7.63
C ASN A 174 -10.69 5.30 -8.13
N PHE A 175 -11.91 5.82 -8.04
CA PHE A 175 -12.30 7.10 -8.67
C PHE A 175 -12.04 8.33 -7.79
N THR A 176 -11.04 8.31 -6.91
CA THR A 176 -10.70 9.45 -6.03
C THR A 176 -10.41 10.72 -6.85
N ASP A 177 -9.86 10.57 -8.06
CA ASP A 177 -9.52 11.68 -8.95
C ASP A 177 -10.72 12.53 -9.41
N VAL A 178 -11.90 11.91 -9.49
CA VAL A 178 -13.14 12.51 -10.05
C VAL A 178 -14.32 12.48 -9.08
N ASN A 179 -14.24 11.67 -8.02
CA ASN A 179 -15.24 11.52 -6.97
C ASN A 179 -14.59 11.57 -5.57
N PRO A 180 -13.80 12.60 -5.21
CA PRO A 180 -13.16 12.65 -3.89
C PRO A 180 -14.15 12.99 -2.77
N PHE A 181 -13.98 12.38 -1.59
CA PHE A 181 -14.71 12.77 -0.38
C PHE A 181 -14.34 14.19 0.08
N ILE A 182 -13.04 14.51 0.02
CA ILE A 182 -12.52 15.85 0.27
C ILE A 182 -12.16 16.48 -1.08
N PRO A 183 -12.86 17.54 -1.53
CA PRO A 183 -12.70 18.10 -2.88
C PRO A 183 -11.25 18.45 -3.27
N GLY A 184 -10.42 18.84 -2.30
CA GLY A 184 -9.01 19.16 -2.53
C GLY A 184 -8.10 17.98 -2.85
N ILE A 185 -8.53 16.73 -2.60
CA ILE A 185 -7.72 15.53 -2.81
C ILE A 185 -7.75 15.07 -4.28
N GLY A 186 -8.87 15.27 -4.97
CA GLY A 186 -9.04 14.84 -6.36
C GLY A 186 -8.09 15.53 -7.33
N LEU A 187 -8.22 15.22 -8.62
CA LEU A 187 -7.33 15.73 -9.66
C LEU A 187 -7.55 17.23 -9.91
N PHE A 188 -8.81 17.65 -9.84
CA PHE A 188 -9.25 19.04 -9.89
C PHE A 188 -10.20 19.35 -8.74
N VAL A 189 -10.13 20.57 -8.22
CA VAL A 189 -11.11 21.08 -7.25
C VAL A 189 -12.36 21.50 -8.03
N PRO A 190 -13.55 20.95 -7.72
CA PRO A 190 -14.80 21.36 -8.34
C PRO A 190 -15.15 22.80 -7.93
N THR A 191 -15.76 23.55 -8.86
CA THR A 191 -16.39 24.84 -8.55
C THR A 191 -17.68 24.64 -7.74
N LYS A 192 -18.20 25.73 -7.14
CA LYS A 192 -19.46 25.70 -6.36
C LYS A 192 -20.69 25.17 -7.13
N GLY A 193 -20.63 25.09 -8.46
CA GLY A 193 -21.68 24.54 -9.33
C GLY A 193 -21.46 23.09 -9.78
N GLY A 194 -20.50 22.35 -9.21
CA GLY A 194 -20.34 20.90 -9.42
C GLY A 194 -19.61 20.49 -10.71
N ASP A 195 -19.91 21.15 -11.84
CA ASP A 195 -19.50 20.65 -13.17
C ASP A 195 -18.31 21.39 -13.80
N LYS A 196 -17.88 22.54 -13.26
CA LYS A 196 -16.70 23.27 -13.78
C LYS A 196 -15.47 23.06 -12.93
N LYS A 197 -14.32 22.81 -13.57
CA LYS A 197 -12.98 22.71 -12.93
C LYS A 197 -12.53 24.09 -12.45
N SER A 198 -11.98 24.20 -11.24
CA SER A 198 -11.40 25.46 -10.74
C SER A 198 -9.88 25.48 -10.84
N ARG A 199 -9.21 24.61 -10.09
CA ARG A 199 -7.75 24.54 -9.97
C ARG A 199 -7.31 23.11 -9.72
N ARG A 200 -6.02 22.82 -9.88
CA ARG A 200 -5.41 21.52 -9.54
C ARG A 200 -5.69 21.16 -8.07
N GLY A 201 -6.19 19.95 -7.86
CA GLY A 201 -6.22 19.31 -6.55
C GLY A 201 -4.93 18.54 -6.29
N GLN A 202 -4.83 17.91 -5.11
CA GLN A 202 -3.60 17.28 -4.64
C GLN A 202 -3.10 16.16 -5.57
N ALA A 203 -4.01 15.34 -6.12
CA ALA A 203 -3.63 14.28 -7.05
C ALA A 203 -3.06 14.82 -8.37
N GLY A 204 -3.43 16.04 -8.78
CA GLY A 204 -2.97 16.65 -10.03
C GLY A 204 -1.66 17.45 -9.91
N ILE A 205 -1.09 17.61 -8.71
CA ILE A 205 0.14 18.38 -8.51
C ILE A 205 1.31 17.61 -9.14
N GLY A 206 2.06 18.25 -10.04
CA GLY A 206 3.23 17.67 -10.70
C GLY A 206 2.92 16.90 -11.98
N MET A 207 1.66 16.84 -12.40
CA MET A 207 1.26 16.32 -13.71
C MET A 207 1.24 17.45 -14.75
N SER A 208 1.48 17.11 -16.02
CA SER A 208 1.25 18.04 -17.12
C SER A 208 -0.24 18.38 -17.24
N GLU A 209 -0.54 19.52 -17.88
CA GLU A 209 -1.92 19.97 -17.98
C GLU A 209 -2.79 18.97 -18.75
N GLU A 210 -2.31 18.62 -19.95
CA GLU A 210 -2.90 17.66 -20.88
C GLU A 210 -3.13 16.29 -20.25
N PHE A 211 -2.11 15.69 -19.63
CA PHE A 211 -2.22 14.36 -19.01
C PHE A 211 -3.34 14.33 -17.99
N ALA A 212 -3.37 15.33 -17.12
CA ALA A 212 -4.31 15.30 -16.02
C ALA A 212 -5.71 15.79 -16.44
N GLU A 213 -5.86 16.57 -17.51
CA GLU A 213 -7.19 16.79 -18.10
C GLU A 213 -7.75 15.52 -18.73
N GLY A 214 -6.97 14.83 -19.55
CA GLY A 214 -7.41 13.60 -20.19
C GLY A 214 -7.70 12.48 -19.18
N LEU A 215 -6.85 12.33 -18.16
CA LEU A 215 -7.08 11.37 -17.06
C LEU A 215 -8.39 11.66 -16.32
N TRP A 216 -8.70 12.94 -16.06
CA TRP A 216 -9.97 13.31 -15.42
C TRP A 216 -11.17 12.91 -16.27
N HIS A 217 -11.15 13.21 -17.56
CA HIS A 217 -12.25 12.88 -18.47
C HIS A 217 -12.44 11.37 -18.58
N HIS A 218 -11.35 10.61 -18.70
CA HIS A 218 -11.38 9.15 -18.74
C HIS A 218 -11.95 8.55 -17.46
N LYS A 219 -11.40 8.91 -16.29
CA LYS A 219 -11.89 8.41 -15.00
C LYS A 219 -13.33 8.82 -14.72
N LYS A 220 -13.77 9.99 -15.20
CA LYS A 220 -15.15 10.45 -15.03
C LYS A 220 -16.12 9.63 -15.88
N ALA A 221 -15.76 9.31 -17.12
CA ALA A 221 -16.56 8.44 -17.98
C ALA A 221 -16.69 7.03 -17.38
N ILE A 222 -15.58 6.43 -16.91
CA ILE A 222 -15.61 5.12 -16.25
C ILE A 222 -16.46 5.12 -14.97
N LEU A 223 -16.43 6.20 -14.18
CA LEU A 223 -17.33 6.32 -13.02
C LEU A 223 -18.80 6.25 -13.45
N GLU A 224 -19.18 6.90 -14.55
CA GLU A 224 -20.55 6.82 -15.07
C GLU A 224 -20.89 5.41 -15.57
N ASP A 225 -19.94 4.71 -16.20
CA ASP A 225 -20.11 3.29 -16.55
C ASP A 225 -20.37 2.44 -15.30
N PHE A 226 -19.61 2.64 -14.23
CA PHE A 226 -19.77 1.90 -12.98
C PHE A 226 -21.10 2.19 -12.28
N LYS A 227 -21.59 3.44 -12.35
CA LYS A 227 -22.91 3.80 -11.81
C LYS A 227 -24.05 3.04 -12.51
N GLN A 228 -23.91 2.76 -13.81
CA GLN A 228 -24.87 1.95 -14.57
C GLN A 228 -24.65 0.45 -14.36
N LEU A 229 -23.39 0.04 -14.22
CA LEU A 229 -22.98 -1.36 -14.07
C LEU A 229 -23.55 -1.99 -12.79
N ILE A 230 -23.44 -1.31 -11.64
CA ILE A 230 -23.85 -1.84 -10.33
C ILE A 230 -25.30 -2.36 -10.34
N PRO A 231 -26.33 -1.56 -10.71
CA PRO A 231 -27.71 -2.04 -10.76
C PRO A 231 -27.94 -3.05 -11.90
N ALA A 232 -27.19 -2.97 -13.00
CA ALA A 232 -27.29 -3.95 -14.08
C ALA A 232 -26.83 -5.36 -13.65
N LEU A 233 -25.76 -5.44 -12.86
CA LEU A 233 -25.27 -6.70 -12.29
C LEU A 233 -26.27 -7.31 -11.32
N GLU A 234 -26.87 -6.52 -10.43
CA GLU A 234 -27.91 -7.02 -9.51
C GLU A 234 -29.09 -7.64 -10.28
N ARG A 235 -29.58 -6.96 -11.33
CA ARG A 235 -30.70 -7.48 -12.13
C ARG A 235 -30.35 -8.76 -12.88
N THR A 236 -29.10 -8.90 -13.30
CA THR A 236 -28.63 -10.02 -14.13
C THR A 236 -28.30 -11.25 -13.29
N PHE A 237 -27.81 -11.05 -12.08
CA PHE A 237 -27.44 -12.11 -11.14
C PHE A 237 -28.27 -11.97 -9.85
N PRO A 238 -29.59 -12.27 -9.91
CA PRO A 238 -30.50 -12.01 -8.80
C PRO A 238 -30.18 -12.84 -7.54
N ASP A 239 -29.41 -13.93 -7.65
CA ASP A 239 -29.07 -14.79 -6.52
C ASP A 239 -27.70 -14.46 -5.90
N VAL A 240 -27.01 -13.43 -6.41
CA VAL A 240 -25.65 -13.07 -5.99
C VAL A 240 -25.64 -11.68 -5.35
N THR A 241 -24.97 -11.55 -4.20
CA THR A 241 -24.79 -10.25 -3.56
C THR A 241 -23.76 -9.42 -4.34
N ILE A 242 -24.00 -8.12 -4.50
CA ILE A 242 -23.03 -7.21 -5.11
C ILE A 242 -22.42 -6.36 -3.99
N VAL A 243 -21.14 -6.56 -3.70
CA VAL A 243 -20.43 -5.75 -2.71
C VAL A 243 -19.62 -4.69 -3.44
N VAL A 244 -19.99 -3.42 -3.29
CA VAL A 244 -19.21 -2.28 -3.77
C VAL A 244 -18.28 -1.83 -2.66
N ARG A 245 -16.98 -1.81 -2.96
CA ARG A 245 -15.92 -1.40 -2.03
C ARG A 245 -15.17 -0.18 -2.57
N PRO A 246 -15.64 1.04 -2.22
CA PRO A 246 -15.00 2.26 -2.67
C PRO A 246 -13.62 2.46 -2.05
N HIS A 247 -12.73 3.15 -2.78
CA HIS A 247 -11.49 3.61 -2.17
C HIS A 247 -11.81 4.59 -1.02
N PRO A 248 -11.09 4.55 0.13
CA PRO A 248 -11.43 5.37 1.31
C PRO A 248 -11.47 6.88 1.08
N SER A 249 -10.77 7.37 0.05
CA SER A 249 -10.76 8.79 -0.32
C SER A 249 -11.88 9.19 -1.28
N GLU A 250 -12.72 8.26 -1.74
CA GLU A 250 -13.87 8.53 -2.60
C GLU A 250 -15.08 9.02 -1.81
N ASN A 251 -16.01 9.72 -2.45
CA ASN A 251 -17.29 10.06 -1.87
C ASN A 251 -18.25 8.86 -1.97
N PHE A 252 -18.59 8.29 -0.81
CA PHE A 252 -19.41 7.09 -0.67
C PHE A 252 -20.88 7.33 -1.05
N ARG A 253 -21.33 8.59 -1.02
CA ARG A 253 -22.73 8.95 -1.29
C ARG A 253 -23.20 8.45 -2.65
N VAL A 254 -22.36 8.54 -3.69
CA VAL A 254 -22.71 8.08 -5.04
C VAL A 254 -23.12 6.61 -5.03
N TYR A 255 -22.39 5.77 -4.29
CA TYR A 255 -22.66 4.34 -4.20
C TYR A 255 -23.84 4.03 -3.28
N HIS A 256 -23.99 4.77 -2.17
CA HIS A 256 -25.15 4.62 -1.29
C HIS A 256 -26.46 5.01 -1.98
N ASP A 257 -26.46 6.07 -2.79
CA ASP A 257 -27.64 6.49 -3.55
C ASP A 257 -28.07 5.43 -4.58
N ILE A 258 -27.11 4.73 -5.20
CA ILE A 258 -27.37 3.56 -6.07
C ILE A 258 -27.90 2.39 -5.24
N ALA A 259 -27.21 2.05 -4.15
CA ALA A 259 -27.56 0.92 -3.30
C ALA A 259 -28.96 1.07 -2.67
N ALA A 260 -29.42 2.30 -2.41
CA ALA A 260 -30.77 2.58 -1.90
C ALA A 260 -31.88 2.16 -2.89
N GLN A 261 -31.57 2.00 -4.17
CA GLN A 261 -32.49 1.56 -5.21
C GLN A 261 -32.36 0.06 -5.51
N CYS A 262 -31.47 -0.64 -4.82
CA CYS A 262 -31.13 -2.04 -5.02
C CYS A 262 -31.42 -2.81 -3.72
N GLN A 263 -31.77 -4.09 -3.82
CA GLN A 263 -32.00 -4.97 -2.67
C GLN A 263 -30.71 -5.67 -2.19
N ARG A 264 -29.82 -6.03 -3.12
CA ARG A 264 -28.64 -6.88 -2.87
C ARG A 264 -27.29 -6.17 -3.06
N VAL A 265 -27.32 -4.87 -3.32
CA VAL A 265 -26.10 -4.06 -3.35
C VAL A 265 -25.72 -3.63 -1.93
N LYS A 266 -24.48 -3.92 -1.52
CA LYS A 266 -23.91 -3.52 -0.23
C LYS A 266 -22.69 -2.64 -0.46
N VAL A 267 -22.58 -1.54 0.27
CA VAL A 267 -21.46 -0.59 0.14
C VAL A 267 -20.66 -0.58 1.43
N THR A 268 -19.36 -0.90 1.36
CA THR A 268 -18.48 -0.95 2.53
C THR A 268 -17.01 -0.79 2.14
N ASN A 269 -16.20 -0.15 2.98
CA ASN A 269 -14.74 -0.10 2.84
C ASN A 269 -14.01 -0.71 4.05
N GLU A 270 -14.69 -1.57 4.79
CA GLU A 270 -14.18 -2.17 6.02
C GLU A 270 -12.92 -3.02 5.76
N GLY A 271 -11.98 -2.96 6.70
CA GLY A 271 -10.87 -3.90 6.80
C GLY A 271 -9.89 -3.92 5.62
N ASN A 272 -8.98 -4.89 5.65
CA ASN A 272 -7.99 -5.14 4.60
C ASN A 272 -8.71 -5.72 3.35
N VAL A 273 -8.23 -5.40 2.15
CA VAL A 273 -8.82 -5.91 0.90
C VAL A 273 -8.62 -7.41 0.69
N ILE A 274 -7.54 -7.99 1.22
CA ILE A 274 -7.18 -9.40 0.99
C ILE A 274 -8.31 -10.36 1.43
N PRO A 275 -8.89 -10.25 2.65
CA PRO A 275 -10.05 -11.04 3.03
C PRO A 275 -11.25 -10.91 2.07
N TRP A 276 -11.54 -9.70 1.57
CA TRP A 276 -12.64 -9.49 0.62
C TRP A 276 -12.38 -10.18 -0.71
N LEU A 277 -11.14 -10.13 -1.22
CA LEU A 277 -10.76 -10.84 -2.44
C LEU A 277 -10.94 -12.35 -2.26
N LEU A 278 -10.41 -12.91 -1.17
CA LEU A 278 -10.46 -14.35 -0.87
C LEU A 278 -11.89 -14.86 -0.58
N ALA A 279 -12.76 -14.00 -0.04
CA ALA A 279 -14.17 -14.32 0.22
C ALA A 279 -15.05 -14.20 -1.03
N SER A 280 -14.70 -13.32 -1.98
CA SER A 280 -15.47 -13.09 -3.20
C SER A 280 -15.39 -14.25 -4.19
N LYS A 281 -16.39 -14.39 -5.06
CA LYS A 281 -16.29 -15.30 -6.22
C LYS A 281 -15.41 -14.73 -7.31
N THR A 282 -15.42 -13.41 -7.44
CA THR A 282 -14.70 -12.64 -8.45
C THR A 282 -14.72 -11.16 -8.10
N MET A 283 -13.77 -10.43 -8.67
CA MET A 283 -13.69 -8.97 -8.56
C MET A 283 -13.85 -8.29 -9.91
N VAL A 284 -14.68 -7.25 -9.98
CA VAL A 284 -14.76 -6.31 -11.12
C VAL A 284 -14.08 -5.00 -10.74
N HIS A 285 -13.21 -4.49 -11.62
CA HIS A 285 -12.47 -3.24 -11.40
C HIS A 285 -12.15 -2.51 -12.72
N ASN A 286 -11.50 -1.35 -12.64
CA ASN A 286 -10.84 -0.68 -13.76
C ASN A 286 -9.47 -0.17 -13.30
N GLY A 287 -8.37 -0.81 -13.74
CA GLY A 287 -6.99 -0.36 -13.46
C GLY A 287 -6.59 -0.22 -11.98
N CYS A 288 -7.27 -0.89 -11.05
CA CYS A 288 -6.98 -0.80 -9.61
C CYS A 288 -5.88 -1.79 -9.20
N THR A 289 -4.95 -1.39 -8.32
CA THR A 289 -3.90 -2.27 -7.77
C THR A 289 -4.44 -3.58 -7.19
N THR A 290 -5.68 -3.58 -6.71
CA THR A 290 -6.34 -4.79 -6.20
C THR A 290 -6.51 -5.88 -7.26
N GLY A 291 -6.42 -5.55 -8.56
CA GLY A 291 -6.40 -6.53 -9.66
C GLY A 291 -5.12 -7.38 -9.65
N LEU A 292 -3.97 -6.77 -9.36
CA LEU A 292 -2.72 -7.51 -9.15
C LEU A 292 -2.79 -8.36 -7.88
N GLU A 293 -3.33 -7.82 -6.78
CA GLU A 293 -3.49 -8.57 -5.53
C GLU A 293 -4.43 -9.77 -5.74
N ALA A 294 -5.53 -9.61 -6.49
CA ALA A 294 -6.43 -10.70 -6.85
C ALA A 294 -5.72 -11.79 -7.65
N TYR A 295 -4.93 -11.40 -8.66
CA TYR A 295 -4.14 -12.33 -9.45
C TYR A 295 -3.17 -13.14 -8.58
N ALA A 296 -2.41 -12.47 -7.70
CA ALA A 296 -1.47 -13.14 -6.78
C ALA A 296 -2.17 -14.08 -5.78
N LEU A 297 -3.40 -13.73 -5.36
CA LEU A 297 -4.24 -14.55 -4.48
C LEU A 297 -4.95 -15.70 -5.21
N GLY A 298 -4.87 -15.78 -6.54
CA GLY A 298 -5.60 -16.78 -7.32
C GLY A 298 -7.11 -16.53 -7.33
N VAL A 299 -7.53 -15.27 -7.25
CA VAL A 299 -8.94 -14.86 -7.34
C VAL A 299 -9.19 -14.32 -8.76
N PRO A 300 -10.18 -14.83 -9.50
CA PRO A 300 -10.50 -14.30 -10.81
C PRO A 300 -10.94 -12.83 -10.71
N ALA A 301 -10.42 -12.02 -11.63
CA ALA A 301 -10.73 -10.61 -11.71
C ALA A 301 -11.03 -10.21 -13.15
N ILE A 302 -11.90 -9.22 -13.32
CA ILE A 302 -12.32 -8.67 -14.60
C ILE A 302 -12.09 -7.17 -14.59
N SER A 303 -11.31 -6.68 -15.55
CA SER A 303 -11.21 -5.26 -15.87
C SER A 303 -12.36 -4.90 -16.81
N TYR A 304 -13.29 -4.08 -16.32
CA TYR A 304 -14.40 -3.57 -17.12
C TYR A 304 -13.97 -2.29 -17.85
N LEU A 305 -13.95 -2.37 -19.19
CA LEU A 305 -13.35 -1.40 -20.11
C LEU A 305 -14.39 -0.87 -21.11
N ALA A 306 -15.63 -0.61 -20.65
CA ALA A 306 -16.69 -0.06 -21.50
C ALA A 306 -16.29 1.29 -22.12
N THR A 307 -15.73 2.19 -21.31
CA THR A 307 -14.92 3.30 -21.80
C THR A 307 -13.45 2.89 -21.79
N PHE A 308 -12.93 2.47 -22.95
CA PHE A 308 -11.52 2.10 -23.11
C PHE A 308 -10.69 3.24 -23.70
N ASN A 309 -9.52 3.45 -23.13
CA ASN A 309 -8.46 4.28 -23.71
C ASN A 309 -7.12 3.58 -23.53
N GLU A 310 -6.45 3.25 -24.64
CA GLU A 310 -5.19 2.51 -24.64
C GLU A 310 -4.12 3.15 -23.74
N TYR A 311 -3.95 4.46 -23.84
CA TYR A 311 -2.96 5.17 -23.04
C TYR A 311 -3.24 5.09 -21.53
N TYR A 312 -4.48 5.30 -21.09
CA TYR A 312 -4.80 5.28 -19.65
C TYR A 312 -4.96 3.86 -19.09
N ASP A 313 -5.54 2.94 -19.85
CA ASP A 313 -5.88 1.59 -19.39
C ASP A 313 -4.75 0.57 -19.61
N TYR A 314 -3.78 0.85 -20.49
CA TYR A 314 -2.58 0.01 -20.72
C TYR A 314 -1.26 0.69 -20.37
N ASP A 315 -1.00 1.91 -20.84
CA ASP A 315 0.33 2.52 -20.61
C ASP A 315 0.45 3.10 -19.20
N PHE A 316 -0.64 3.61 -18.64
CA PHE A 316 -0.66 4.17 -17.28
C PHE A 316 -1.00 3.12 -16.21
N GLN A 317 -2.20 2.52 -16.23
CA GLN A 317 -2.66 1.58 -15.20
C GLN A 317 -2.84 0.16 -15.76
N GLY A 318 -1.96 -0.23 -16.69
CA GLY A 318 -2.10 -1.47 -17.46
C GLY A 318 -1.86 -2.76 -16.72
N LEU A 319 -0.99 -2.78 -15.70
CA LEU A 319 -0.63 -4.02 -15.05
C LEU A 319 -1.85 -4.76 -14.46
N PRO A 320 -2.72 -4.13 -13.64
CA PRO A 320 -3.95 -4.78 -13.19
C PRO A 320 -4.88 -5.20 -14.33
N THR A 321 -4.98 -4.41 -15.40
CA THR A 321 -5.84 -4.74 -16.55
C THR A 321 -5.34 -5.96 -17.31
N ARG A 322 -4.03 -6.06 -17.54
CA ARG A 322 -3.39 -7.18 -18.26
C ARG A 322 -3.42 -8.48 -17.45
N LEU A 323 -3.38 -8.39 -16.12
CA LEU A 323 -3.49 -9.55 -15.23
C LEU A 323 -4.94 -10.06 -15.07
N SER A 324 -5.95 -9.24 -15.40
CA SER A 324 -7.37 -9.62 -15.32
C SER A 324 -7.91 -10.17 -16.66
N TYR A 325 -9.10 -10.76 -16.62
CA TYR A 325 -9.94 -10.86 -17.82
C TYR A 325 -10.38 -9.46 -18.23
N GLN A 326 -10.60 -9.24 -19.52
CA GLN A 326 -11.00 -7.94 -20.05
C GLN A 326 -12.40 -8.06 -20.64
N SER A 327 -13.25 -7.07 -20.38
CA SER A 327 -14.59 -7.00 -20.94
C SER A 327 -14.89 -5.58 -21.38
N PHE A 328 -15.19 -5.39 -22.66
CA PHE A 328 -15.37 -4.09 -23.30
C PHE A 328 -16.83 -3.64 -23.35
N ASN A 329 -17.75 -4.48 -22.88
CA ASN A 329 -19.17 -4.16 -22.76
C ASN A 329 -19.84 -5.09 -21.74
N PHE A 330 -21.10 -4.79 -21.41
CA PHE A 330 -21.86 -5.54 -20.42
C PHE A 330 -22.10 -7.01 -20.82
N ASN A 331 -22.29 -7.31 -22.10
CA ASN A 331 -22.55 -8.67 -22.57
C ASN A 331 -21.31 -9.57 -22.37
N GLU A 332 -20.13 -9.08 -22.71
CA GLU A 332 -18.85 -9.77 -22.44
C GLU A 332 -18.63 -9.98 -20.95
N LEU A 333 -18.92 -8.96 -20.15
CA LEU A 333 -18.81 -9.03 -18.69
C LEU A 333 -19.77 -10.10 -18.13
N GLN A 334 -21.03 -10.09 -18.54
CA GLN A 334 -22.03 -11.07 -18.13
C GLN A 334 -21.59 -12.50 -18.49
N GLY A 335 -21.11 -12.71 -19.72
CA GLY A 335 -20.63 -14.01 -20.17
C GLY A 335 -19.44 -14.51 -19.34
N THR A 336 -18.48 -13.62 -19.06
CA THR A 336 -17.31 -13.95 -18.23
C THR A 336 -17.69 -14.24 -16.78
N LEU A 337 -18.55 -13.41 -16.18
CA LEU A 337 -19.06 -13.60 -14.82
C LEU A 337 -19.82 -14.92 -14.70
N SER A 338 -20.69 -15.25 -15.65
CA SER A 338 -21.47 -16.49 -15.62
C SER A 338 -20.57 -17.73 -15.58
N ARG A 339 -19.50 -17.75 -16.39
CA ARG A 339 -18.52 -18.84 -16.38
C ARG A 339 -17.74 -18.92 -15.06
N ILE A 340 -17.38 -17.79 -14.47
CA ILE A 340 -16.68 -17.77 -13.17
C ILE A 340 -17.60 -18.28 -12.06
N LEU A 341 -18.85 -17.81 -12.01
CA LEU A 341 -19.84 -18.20 -11.00
C LEU A 341 -20.19 -19.69 -11.10
N ASN A 342 -20.22 -20.26 -12.31
CA ASN A 342 -20.43 -21.69 -12.55
C ASN A 342 -19.19 -22.55 -12.26
N GLY A 343 -18.03 -21.94 -12.01
CA GLY A 343 -16.76 -22.65 -11.81
C GLY A 343 -16.04 -23.09 -13.09
N ASP A 344 -16.53 -22.67 -14.27
CA ASP A 344 -15.92 -22.98 -15.58
C ASP A 344 -14.66 -22.15 -15.86
N LEU A 345 -14.45 -21.06 -15.10
CA LEU A 345 -13.36 -20.13 -15.30
C LEU A 345 -12.75 -19.70 -13.95
N GLY A 346 -11.49 -20.07 -13.73
CA GLY A 346 -10.69 -19.65 -12.58
C GLY A 346 -9.93 -18.35 -12.83
N THR A 347 -8.83 -18.11 -12.10
CA THR A 347 -7.96 -16.95 -12.32
C THR A 347 -7.43 -16.90 -13.76
N ALA A 348 -7.30 -15.69 -14.31
CA ALA A 348 -6.74 -15.49 -15.63
C ALA A 348 -5.32 -16.06 -15.71
N GLY A 349 -5.13 -17.17 -16.42
CA GLY A 349 -3.82 -17.81 -16.57
C GLY A 349 -3.10 -17.43 -17.86
N GLY A 350 -2.01 -18.14 -18.14
CA GLY A 350 -1.24 -18.05 -19.39
C GLY A 350 0.22 -17.66 -19.17
N LYS A 351 1.08 -18.06 -20.11
CA LYS A 351 2.53 -17.79 -20.06
C LYS A 351 2.84 -16.28 -20.04
N GLU A 352 2.06 -15.49 -20.77
CA GLU A 352 2.22 -14.04 -20.85
C GLU A 352 1.95 -13.36 -19.50
N ARG A 353 0.80 -13.66 -18.86
CA ARG A 353 0.47 -13.12 -17.53
C ARG A 353 1.47 -13.57 -16.47
N LYS A 354 1.95 -14.81 -16.56
CA LYS A 354 3.02 -15.31 -15.68
C LYS A 354 4.32 -14.51 -15.87
N ALA A 355 4.78 -14.34 -17.10
CA ALA A 355 5.97 -13.53 -17.37
C ALA A 355 5.81 -12.09 -16.89
N LEU A 356 4.60 -11.52 -17.03
CA LEU A 356 4.28 -10.17 -16.57
C LEU A 356 4.37 -10.06 -15.05
N ILE A 357 3.72 -10.94 -14.28
CA ILE A 357 3.81 -10.85 -12.81
C ILE A 357 5.23 -11.12 -12.31
N ASP A 358 5.98 -12.03 -12.95
CA ASP A 358 7.36 -12.37 -12.56
C ASP A 358 8.31 -11.19 -12.77
N TYR A 359 8.03 -10.30 -13.73
CA TYR A 359 8.77 -9.07 -13.97
C TYR A 359 8.48 -7.99 -12.91
N TYR A 360 7.23 -7.86 -12.46
CA TYR A 360 6.82 -6.83 -11.50
C TYR A 360 6.96 -7.23 -10.03
N LEU A 361 6.86 -8.53 -9.71
CA LEU A 361 6.83 -9.03 -8.34
C LEU A 361 7.83 -10.16 -8.13
N ALA A 362 8.91 -9.86 -7.40
CA ALA A 362 9.86 -10.84 -6.91
C ALA A 362 9.34 -11.55 -5.64
N ALA A 363 10.05 -12.61 -5.24
CA ALA A 363 9.77 -13.37 -4.01
C ALA A 363 8.37 -14.01 -3.92
N GLN A 364 7.76 -14.34 -5.07
CA GLN A 364 6.46 -15.03 -5.13
C GLN A 364 6.49 -16.47 -4.59
N SER A 365 7.68 -17.06 -4.42
CA SER A 365 7.89 -18.42 -3.89
C SER A 365 9.25 -18.54 -3.17
N ASP A 366 9.46 -19.68 -2.52
CA ASP A 366 10.66 -20.01 -1.74
C ASP A 366 10.94 -19.01 -0.62
N ARG A 367 12.04 -18.25 -0.71
CA ARG A 367 12.45 -17.28 0.32
C ARG A 367 11.57 -16.03 0.28
N LEU A 368 11.05 -15.63 1.44
CA LEU A 368 10.22 -14.44 1.61
C LEU A 368 11.01 -13.17 1.25
N ALA A 369 10.32 -12.14 0.77
CA ALA A 369 10.91 -10.81 0.60
C ALA A 369 11.45 -10.27 1.93
N CYS A 370 10.75 -10.55 3.04
CA CYS A 370 11.22 -10.23 4.38
C CYS A 370 12.60 -10.81 4.66
N GLU A 371 12.85 -12.07 4.31
CA GLU A 371 14.16 -12.71 4.54
C GLU A 371 15.25 -12.11 3.66
N ARG A 372 14.94 -11.86 2.38
CA ARG A 372 15.88 -11.25 1.44
C ARG A 372 16.27 -9.83 1.87
N ILE A 373 15.32 -9.06 2.42
CA ILE A 373 15.59 -7.73 2.98
C ILE A 373 16.53 -7.84 4.18
N ILE A 374 16.28 -8.78 5.10
CA ILE A 374 17.15 -8.92 6.29
C ILE A 374 18.53 -9.45 5.93
N ASP A 375 18.67 -10.35 4.94
CA ASP A 375 19.98 -10.76 4.42
C ASP A 375 20.82 -9.55 4.00
N VAL A 376 20.23 -8.62 3.21
CA VAL A 376 20.92 -7.40 2.79
C VAL A 376 21.35 -6.56 4.00
N LEU A 377 20.53 -6.46 5.04
CA LEU A 377 20.91 -5.71 6.24
C LEU A 377 22.04 -6.39 7.02
N GLU A 378 22.05 -7.73 7.08
CA GLU A 378 23.11 -8.51 7.71
C GLU A 378 24.43 -8.43 6.93
N GLU A 379 24.38 -8.56 5.60
CA GLU A 379 25.52 -8.41 4.69
C GLU A 379 26.14 -7.00 4.77
N SER A 380 25.31 -5.98 5.01
CA SER A 380 25.76 -4.62 5.29
C SER A 380 26.32 -4.42 6.71
N GLY A 381 26.40 -5.47 7.53
CA GLY A 381 26.99 -5.44 8.89
C GLY A 381 26.06 -4.94 9.99
N TYR A 382 24.79 -4.67 9.69
CA TYR A 382 23.86 -4.11 10.68
C TYR A 382 23.38 -5.12 11.73
N GLY A 383 23.54 -6.42 11.47
CA GLY A 383 23.28 -7.47 12.47
C GLY A 383 24.30 -7.48 13.61
N GLN A 384 25.47 -6.87 13.42
CA GLN A 384 26.58 -6.90 14.39
C GLN A 384 26.90 -5.52 14.98
N SER A 385 26.57 -4.44 14.25
CA SER A 385 26.94 -3.09 14.62
C SER A 385 25.82 -2.08 14.33
N GLN A 386 25.75 -1.04 15.16
CA GLN A 386 24.91 0.12 14.89
C GLN A 386 25.56 1.01 13.83
N PRO A 387 24.77 1.82 13.08
CA PRO A 387 25.33 2.79 12.14
C PRO A 387 26.29 3.77 12.84
N PRO A 388 27.20 4.41 12.10
CA PRO A 388 28.11 5.41 12.66
C PRO A 388 27.36 6.51 13.40
N ALA A 389 27.83 6.87 14.60
CA ALA A 389 27.28 8.00 15.33
C ALA A 389 27.60 9.31 14.61
N SER A 390 26.66 10.24 14.60
CA SER A 390 26.92 11.61 14.14
C SER A 390 27.83 12.34 15.13
N SER A 391 28.53 13.38 14.65
CA SER A 391 29.27 14.28 15.54
C SER A 391 28.33 14.91 16.59
N ALA A 392 28.84 15.20 17.79
CA ALA A 392 28.01 15.76 18.87
C ALA A 392 27.26 17.04 18.46
N PRO A 393 27.87 18.03 17.77
CA PRO A 393 27.12 19.18 17.25
C PRO A 393 26.02 18.81 16.24
N THR A 394 26.29 17.88 15.33
CA THR A 394 25.28 17.40 14.36
C THR A 394 24.12 16.72 15.06
N TYR A 395 24.43 15.85 16.03
CA TYR A 395 23.43 15.14 16.83
C TYR A 395 22.56 16.11 17.63
N LEU A 396 23.16 17.06 18.36
CA LEU A 396 22.42 18.07 19.14
C LEU A 396 21.49 18.91 18.25
N THR A 397 21.95 19.28 17.06
CA THR A 397 21.11 19.99 16.09
C THR A 397 19.96 19.11 15.61
N GLY A 398 20.23 17.84 15.28
CA GLY A 398 19.21 16.87 14.87
C GLY A 398 18.17 16.64 15.96
N TRP A 399 18.61 16.48 17.20
CA TRP A 399 17.78 16.34 18.39
C TRP A 399 16.88 17.56 18.61
N ALA A 400 17.43 18.78 18.53
CA ALA A 400 16.64 20.00 18.68
C ALA A 400 15.59 20.14 17.58
N LEU A 401 15.96 19.87 16.32
CA LEU A 401 15.04 19.91 15.18
C LEU A 401 13.94 18.85 15.28
N ALA A 402 14.27 17.62 15.71
CA ALA A 402 13.32 16.55 15.91
C ALA A 402 12.27 16.93 16.97
N ASN A 403 12.71 17.38 18.15
CA ASN A 403 11.82 17.78 19.24
C ASN A 403 10.97 19.01 18.88
N LEU A 404 11.55 20.01 18.23
CA LEU A 404 10.81 21.18 17.73
C LEU A 404 9.72 20.74 16.75
N LYS A 405 10.06 19.90 15.77
CA LYS A 405 9.11 19.41 14.78
C LYS A 405 8.02 18.56 15.39
N ALA A 406 8.37 17.65 16.31
CA ALA A 406 7.41 16.84 17.05
C ALA A 406 6.42 17.73 17.82
N THR A 407 6.93 18.73 18.55
CA THR A 407 6.11 19.69 19.31
C THR A 407 5.17 20.47 18.38
N LEU A 408 5.69 21.03 17.28
CA LEU A 408 4.88 21.78 16.31
C LEU A 408 3.81 20.90 15.66
N THR A 409 4.13 19.67 15.29
CA THR A 409 3.17 18.72 14.72
C THR A 409 2.09 18.35 15.75
N GLN A 410 2.45 18.06 17.00
CA GLN A 410 1.49 17.78 18.08
C GLN A 410 0.58 18.98 18.37
N LEU A 411 1.09 20.21 18.32
CA LEU A 411 0.28 21.41 18.42
C LEU A 411 -0.67 21.55 17.22
N ASN A 412 -0.19 21.30 16.01
CA ASN A 412 -1.01 21.33 14.79
C ASN A 412 -2.07 20.22 14.77
N MET A 413 -1.81 19.07 15.41
CA MET A 413 -2.79 17.98 15.57
C MET A 413 -4.01 18.36 16.39
N ARG A 414 -3.92 19.42 17.21
CA ARG A 414 -5.06 19.95 17.98
C ARG A 414 -5.96 20.85 17.14
N ARG A 415 -5.50 21.30 15.96
CA ARG A 415 -6.24 22.20 15.05
C ARG A 415 -7.05 21.40 14.01
N PRO A 416 -8.18 21.95 13.50
CA PRO A 416 -8.90 21.36 12.37
C PRO A 416 -8.02 21.27 11.12
N GLY A 417 -8.07 20.15 10.39
CA GLY A 417 -7.32 19.93 9.15
C GLY A 417 -6.89 18.48 8.94
N PRO A 418 -6.18 18.17 7.83
CA PRO A 418 -5.74 16.82 7.49
C PRO A 418 -4.66 16.26 8.43
N ASN A 419 -4.09 17.08 9.30
CA ASN A 419 -3.10 16.66 10.31
C ASN A 419 -3.71 16.53 11.72
N ARG A 420 -5.03 16.57 11.88
CA ARG A 420 -5.68 16.49 13.20
C ARG A 420 -5.52 15.10 13.80
N LEU A 421 -5.44 15.00 15.13
CA LEU A 421 -5.26 13.73 15.86
C LEU A 421 -6.26 12.64 15.43
N SER A 422 -7.54 13.01 15.26
CA SER A 422 -8.59 12.10 14.80
C SER A 422 -8.30 11.45 13.44
N TYR A 423 -7.58 12.13 12.55
CA TYR A 423 -7.18 11.56 11.26
C TYR A 423 -6.02 10.57 11.40
N HIS A 424 -5.13 10.79 12.37
CA HIS A 424 -4.08 9.83 12.70
C HIS A 424 -4.66 8.59 13.38
N ASP A 425 -5.55 8.76 14.36
CA ASP A 425 -6.25 7.66 15.03
C ASP A 425 -7.12 6.86 14.05
N HIS A 426 -7.67 7.50 13.01
CA HIS A 426 -8.38 6.80 11.94
C HIS A 426 -7.44 5.94 11.07
N ARG A 427 -6.25 6.45 10.72
CA ARG A 427 -5.28 5.71 9.87
C ARG A 427 -4.51 4.63 10.64
N PHE A 428 -4.31 4.83 11.93
CA PHE A 428 -3.65 3.89 12.82
C PHE A 428 -4.36 3.90 14.18
N PRO A 429 -5.51 3.20 14.30
CA PRO A 429 -6.22 3.11 15.58
C PRO A 429 -5.34 2.41 16.62
N GLU A 430 -5.59 2.71 17.89
CA GLU A 430 -4.87 2.07 18.97
C GLU A 430 -5.12 0.56 18.95
N ILE A 431 -4.04 -0.21 19.06
CA ILE A 431 -4.06 -1.67 19.02
C ILE A 431 -3.33 -2.16 20.27
N GLN A 432 -3.92 -3.12 20.96
CA GLN A 432 -3.35 -3.68 22.18
C GLN A 432 -2.25 -4.69 21.85
N VAL A 433 -1.31 -4.90 22.78
CA VAL A 433 -0.19 -5.83 22.62
C VAL A 433 -0.69 -7.24 22.27
N GLU A 434 -1.75 -7.70 22.94
CA GLU A 434 -2.32 -9.04 22.76
C GLU A 434 -2.83 -9.23 21.34
N LYS A 435 -3.28 -8.16 20.67
CA LYS A 435 -3.69 -8.22 19.26
C LYS A 435 -2.50 -8.33 18.32
N ILE A 436 -1.36 -7.71 18.65
CA ILE A 436 -0.11 -7.91 17.89
C ILE A 436 0.41 -9.33 18.11
N GLU A 437 0.41 -9.82 19.36
CA GLU A 437 0.82 -11.19 19.69
C GLU A 437 -0.06 -12.24 18.96
N GLN A 438 -1.37 -12.03 18.90
CA GLN A 438 -2.29 -12.89 18.12
C GLN A 438 -1.89 -12.95 16.65
N LYS A 439 -1.54 -11.82 16.04
CA LYS A 439 -1.09 -11.77 14.64
C LYS A 439 0.25 -12.47 14.44
N ILE A 440 1.20 -12.30 15.35
CA ILE A 440 2.48 -13.01 15.31
C ILE A 440 2.28 -14.51 15.46
N ALA A 441 1.43 -14.95 16.40
CA ALA A 441 1.12 -16.37 16.60
C ALA A 441 0.46 -17.00 15.36
N GLN A 442 -0.39 -16.25 14.65
CA GLN A 442 -0.94 -16.69 13.36
C GLN A 442 0.16 -16.91 12.32
N PHE A 443 1.07 -15.95 12.13
CA PHE A 443 2.23 -16.14 11.26
C PHE A 443 3.08 -17.34 11.71
N GLY A 444 3.32 -17.48 13.01
CA GLY A 444 4.12 -18.56 13.57
C GLY A 444 3.52 -19.93 13.29
N SER A 445 2.20 -20.08 13.44
CA SER A 445 1.50 -21.34 13.11
C SER A 445 1.56 -21.72 11.62
N LEU A 446 1.53 -20.72 10.73
CA LEU A 446 1.53 -20.94 9.28
C LEU A 446 2.93 -21.24 8.74
N LEU A 447 3.94 -20.55 9.29
CA LEU A 447 5.32 -20.63 8.83
C LEU A 447 6.18 -21.54 9.69
N ASN A 448 5.63 -22.08 10.77
CA ASN A 448 6.34 -22.87 11.80
C ASN A 448 7.58 -22.14 12.34
N ARG A 449 7.38 -20.87 12.73
CA ARG A 449 8.43 -19.91 13.13
C ARG A 449 7.94 -19.00 14.25
N PHE A 450 8.82 -18.14 14.76
CA PHE A 450 8.47 -17.02 15.63
C PHE A 450 7.92 -17.35 17.04
N ASP A 451 7.96 -18.61 17.49
CA ASP A 451 7.47 -19.01 18.82
C ASP A 451 8.17 -18.31 19.99
N THR A 452 9.39 -17.82 19.75
CA THR A 452 10.20 -17.11 20.75
C THR A 452 10.01 -15.60 20.73
N ILE A 453 9.32 -15.05 19.72
CA ILE A 453 9.16 -13.60 19.54
C ILE A 453 8.24 -13.03 20.61
N LYS A 454 8.70 -11.95 21.23
CA LYS A 454 7.99 -11.21 22.28
C LYS A 454 7.65 -9.81 21.81
N VAL A 455 6.49 -9.34 22.26
CA VAL A 455 6.01 -7.98 22.00
C VAL A 455 5.92 -7.24 23.32
N LYS A 456 6.36 -5.98 23.34
CA LYS A 456 6.16 -5.07 24.46
C LYS A 456 5.64 -3.74 23.95
N GLN A 457 4.71 -3.14 24.68
CA GLN A 457 4.33 -1.76 24.43
C GLN A 457 5.56 -0.86 24.65
N HIS A 458 5.89 -0.02 23.66
CA HIS A 458 6.93 1.00 23.80
C HIS A 458 6.31 2.35 24.17
N SER A 459 5.30 2.77 23.40
CA SER A 459 4.47 3.95 23.64
C SER A 459 3.11 3.71 22.99
N ARG A 460 2.12 4.61 23.17
CA ARG A 460 0.71 4.39 22.75
C ARG A 460 0.51 3.74 21.38
N HIS A 461 1.32 4.09 20.37
CA HIS A 461 1.20 3.52 19.02
C HIS A 461 2.46 2.81 18.52
N LEU A 462 3.43 2.55 19.41
CA LEU A 462 4.71 1.93 19.11
C LEU A 462 4.92 0.66 19.93
N PHE A 463 5.48 -0.36 19.30
CA PHE A 463 5.74 -1.66 19.88
C PHE A 463 7.21 -2.02 19.70
N LYS A 464 7.79 -2.61 20.73
CA LYS A 464 9.10 -3.25 20.66
C LYS A 464 8.91 -4.74 20.42
N ILE A 465 9.58 -5.27 19.40
CA ILE A 465 9.57 -6.69 19.07
C ILE A 465 11.01 -7.22 19.14
N ASN A 466 11.20 -8.33 19.84
CA ASN A 466 12.49 -9.00 20.00
C ASN A 466 12.32 -10.51 20.19
N ASN A 467 13.40 -11.25 19.98
CA ASN A 467 13.54 -12.64 20.42
C ASN A 467 13.75 -12.70 21.95
#